data_AF-A0A7L7Z2P2-F1
#
_entry.id   AF-A0A7L7Z2P2-F1
#
_cell.length_a   1.000
_cell.length_b   1.000
_cell.length_c   1.000
_cell.angle_alpha   90.00
_cell.angle_beta   90.00
_cell.angle_gamma   90.00
#
_symmetry.space_group_name_H-M   'P 1'
#
loop_
_entity.id
_entity.type
_entity.pdbx_description
1 polymer ?
#
loop_
_entity_poly.entity_id
_entity_poly.type
_entity_poly.pdbx_seq_one_letter_code
_entity_poly.pdbx_strand_id
1 'polypeptide(L)'
;MTPTPLVELRTRPAAAPAPCPAIAEARADDRHRGSGRRVPPTGTTASVVAGTAGVRTAGRDGRSGAAPDDRRDDLVWRSGRLELRFRRSADRPVMLTRLVAGSVETHFAHPVPLVEVLVADRVGPGEASEPVALGADLRYVAHSVSPDGATLEIVSATPDGIRAAVTLHGRDGAVRSSAVVTNGTGAPVLLAAVTGWAVPLGVRLDKGDAPDPAADWVLVAGRVAGSGSGGERWALRALRDADAADPSRSAVARSVSGTSATGDLLPVAALVSDRQEVAWMWEVAHDGPWRWVVGAHAGDRHLALTRPADPDGAGSPLAPGASSAPATTLVAVGTDLEDAAAAMTRARRAARAGRADAAPGAAAPAAPLADPVAVATAPLSTPPEDVAVRIPALTGLPPEACAVALATGLAGGLRVHDDLDGIAGLAPAQRDLVADAARAADDLRDGRGRALPLWPLGLPAADDRWVAVAHDSGDAVVVTVWDRGDDAGTATLAIPSLVGRRLDVAVVFGRALAAWDAEWDAARGILTVGSIAGGPSARVLELRRRS
;
A
#
# COMPACT_ATOMS: atom_id res chain seq x y z
N MET A 1 -11.98 15.46 -22.05
CA MET A 1 -11.92 14.26 -22.93
C MET A 1 -11.16 13.18 -22.18
N THR A 2 -11.91 12.25 -21.61
CA THR A 2 -11.41 11.09 -20.86
C THR A 2 -10.75 10.11 -21.84
N PRO A 3 -9.52 9.63 -21.61
CA PRO A 3 -8.94 8.64 -22.49
C PRO A 3 -9.69 7.31 -22.33
N THR A 4 -10.17 6.77 -23.44
CA THR A 4 -10.78 5.43 -23.51
C THR A 4 -9.74 4.38 -23.11
N PRO A 5 -10.01 3.49 -22.14
CA PRO A 5 -9.07 2.44 -21.79
C PRO A 5 -8.96 1.42 -22.93
N LEU A 6 -7.73 1.17 -23.40
CA LEU A 6 -7.40 0.16 -24.41
C LEU A 6 -6.97 -1.15 -23.70
N VAL A 7 -7.69 -2.24 -23.93
CA VAL A 7 -7.21 -3.59 -23.64
C VAL A 7 -6.38 -4.04 -24.85
N GLU A 8 -5.06 -4.07 -24.70
CA GLU A 8 -4.18 -4.58 -25.76
C GLU A 8 -3.79 -6.03 -25.48
N LEU A 9 -4.31 -6.94 -26.31
CA LEU A 9 -3.73 -8.26 -26.50
C LEU A 9 -2.50 -8.09 -27.42
N ARG A 10 -1.29 -8.09 -26.85
CA ARG A 10 -0.06 -8.03 -27.65
C ARG A 10 0.56 -9.41 -27.81
N THR A 11 0.44 -9.98 -29.00
CA THR A 11 1.36 -11.03 -29.48
C THR A 11 2.64 -10.37 -29.98
N ARG A 12 3.80 -10.79 -29.45
CA ARG A 12 5.11 -10.32 -29.93
C ARG A 12 5.40 -10.95 -31.31
N PRO A 13 5.89 -10.20 -32.32
CA PRO A 13 6.50 -10.83 -33.47
C PRO A 13 7.82 -11.49 -33.03
N ALA A 14 8.09 -12.68 -33.58
CA ALA A 14 9.33 -13.41 -33.33
C ALA A 14 10.54 -12.53 -33.66
N ALA A 15 11.47 -12.39 -32.72
CA ALA A 15 12.72 -11.70 -32.92
C ALA A 15 13.54 -12.44 -33.99
N ALA A 16 13.94 -11.72 -35.04
CA ALA A 16 14.96 -12.19 -35.96
C ALA A 16 16.30 -12.36 -35.20
N PRO A 17 17.09 -13.40 -35.51
CA PRO A 17 18.35 -13.63 -34.82
C PRO A 17 19.34 -12.50 -35.13
N ALA A 18 19.92 -11.91 -34.08
CA ALA A 18 20.99 -10.92 -34.21
C ALA A 18 22.26 -11.55 -34.81
N PRO A 19 23.02 -10.82 -35.64
CA PRO A 19 24.26 -11.33 -36.20
C PRO A 19 25.36 -11.40 -35.13
N CYS A 20 26.14 -12.50 -35.16
CA CYS A 20 27.35 -12.66 -34.34
C CYS A 20 28.34 -11.52 -34.58
N PRO A 21 29.03 -11.01 -33.55
CA PRO A 21 30.07 -10.00 -33.74
C PRO A 21 31.32 -10.65 -34.37
N ALA A 22 31.83 -9.98 -35.41
CA ALA A 22 33.09 -10.30 -36.06
C ALA A 22 34.26 -10.09 -35.09
N ILE A 23 35.10 -11.11 -34.97
CA ILE A 23 36.38 -11.05 -34.24
C ILE A 23 37.37 -10.27 -35.11
N ALA A 24 37.90 -9.18 -34.57
CA ALA A 24 38.97 -8.42 -35.19
C ALA A 24 40.29 -9.19 -35.10
N GLU A 25 40.90 -9.46 -36.26
CA GLU A 25 42.21 -10.08 -36.41
C GLU A 25 43.34 -9.15 -35.93
N ALA A 26 44.18 -9.67 -35.04
CA ALA A 26 45.51 -9.15 -34.75
C ALA A 26 46.48 -9.58 -35.87
N ARG A 27 47.31 -8.64 -36.34
CA ARG A 27 48.37 -8.89 -37.32
C ARG A 27 49.65 -9.44 -36.67
N ALA A 28 50.14 -10.50 -37.32
CA ALA A 28 51.53 -10.91 -37.56
C ALA A 28 52.45 -11.25 -36.37
N ASP A 29 52.93 -12.51 -36.29
CA ASP A 29 54.16 -12.89 -37.00
C ASP A 29 54.42 -14.41 -37.06
N ASP A 30 54.80 -14.85 -38.27
CA ASP A 30 55.83 -15.83 -38.66
C ASP A 30 55.95 -17.23 -37.99
N ARG A 31 55.66 -18.30 -38.75
CA ARG A 31 56.59 -19.36 -39.26
C ARG A 31 55.98 -20.76 -39.44
N HIS A 32 56.10 -21.24 -40.68
CA HIS A 32 56.45 -22.61 -41.14
C HIS A 32 55.42 -23.77 -41.18
N ARG A 33 55.21 -24.24 -42.44
CA ARG A 33 55.00 -25.62 -42.98
C ARG A 33 53.78 -26.42 -42.45
N GLY A 34 52.91 -27.03 -43.26
CA GLY A 34 52.81 -27.26 -44.70
C GLY A 34 51.71 -28.31 -44.99
N SER A 35 51.28 -28.41 -46.27
CA SER A 35 50.52 -29.53 -46.89
C SER A 35 49.09 -29.80 -46.37
N GLY A 36 48.01 -29.86 -47.15
CA GLY A 36 47.77 -29.80 -48.59
C GLY A 36 46.35 -30.32 -48.89
N ARG A 37 45.75 -29.86 -50.04
CA ARG A 37 44.73 -30.53 -50.89
C ARG A 37 43.38 -30.97 -50.22
N ARG A 38 42.16 -30.85 -50.77
CA ARG A 38 41.58 -30.60 -52.10
C ARG A 38 40.14 -30.07 -51.92
N VAL A 39 39.71 -29.34 -52.94
CA VAL A 39 38.40 -28.83 -53.38
C VAL A 39 37.80 -29.87 -54.39
N PRO A 40 36.55 -29.86 -54.91
CA PRO A 40 35.18 -29.46 -54.48
C PRO A 40 34.06 -30.44 -55.05
N PRO A 41 32.91 -30.03 -55.67
CA PRO A 41 31.64 -29.40 -55.22
C PRO A 41 30.36 -30.16 -55.74
N THR A 42 29.26 -29.41 -55.89
CA THR A 42 28.03 -29.56 -56.72
C THR A 42 26.83 -30.08 -55.95
N GLY A 43 25.60 -29.58 -56.10
CA GLY A 43 24.94 -28.65 -57.02
C GLY A 43 23.42 -28.91 -56.85
N THR A 44 22.54 -27.92 -56.71
CA THR A 44 21.82 -27.23 -57.80
C THR A 44 20.31 -27.54 -57.75
N THR A 45 19.50 -26.46 -57.85
CA THR A 45 18.08 -26.31 -58.31
C THR A 45 16.95 -26.96 -57.51
N ALA A 46 15.95 -26.22 -56.98
CA ALA A 46 14.97 -25.29 -57.58
C ALA A 46 13.84 -25.98 -58.37
N SER A 47 12.58 -25.77 -57.95
CA SER A 47 11.50 -25.30 -58.84
C SER A 47 10.17 -25.12 -58.08
N VAL A 48 9.54 -23.98 -58.35
CA VAL A 48 8.18 -23.56 -58.04
C VAL A 48 7.24 -24.04 -59.15
N VAL A 49 5.97 -24.35 -58.84
CA VAL A 49 4.85 -24.29 -59.80
C VAL A 49 3.57 -23.81 -59.07
N ALA A 50 2.97 -22.75 -59.62
CA ALA A 50 1.64 -22.20 -59.30
C ALA A 50 0.53 -23.14 -59.82
N GLY A 51 -0.64 -23.29 -59.21
CA GLY A 51 -1.69 -22.29 -59.00
C GLY A 51 -2.99 -22.83 -59.62
N THR A 52 -4.16 -22.52 -59.05
CA THR A 52 -5.44 -22.27 -59.75
C THR A 52 -6.56 -22.01 -58.76
N ALA A 53 -7.40 -21.02 -59.07
CA ALA A 53 -8.57 -20.59 -58.32
C ALA A 53 -9.84 -21.38 -58.69
N GLY A 54 -10.76 -21.53 -57.75
CA GLY A 54 -12.12 -22.05 -57.92
C GLY A 54 -13.12 -21.26 -57.08
N VAL A 55 -14.31 -21.03 -57.65
CA VAL A 55 -15.30 -20.01 -57.27
C VAL A 55 -16.48 -20.60 -56.47
N ARG A 56 -16.92 -19.85 -55.43
CA ARG A 56 -18.23 -19.73 -54.75
C ARG A 56 -19.03 -20.97 -54.31
N THR A 57 -19.43 -20.96 -53.02
CA THR A 57 -20.85 -21.06 -52.57
C THR A 57 -21.00 -20.60 -51.12
N ALA A 58 -22.11 -19.90 -50.82
CA ALA A 58 -22.49 -19.49 -49.48
C ALA A 58 -23.14 -20.67 -48.73
N GLY A 59 -22.71 -20.91 -47.50
CA GLY A 59 -23.31 -21.86 -46.56
C GLY A 59 -23.26 -21.26 -45.15
N ARG A 60 -24.43 -21.03 -44.58
CA ARG A 60 -24.66 -20.52 -43.23
C ARG A 60 -24.55 -21.70 -42.28
N ASP A 61 -23.46 -21.80 -41.51
CA ASP A 61 -23.33 -22.71 -40.39
C ASP A 61 -22.71 -21.99 -39.19
N GLY A 62 -23.40 -22.09 -38.05
CA GLY A 62 -22.92 -21.60 -36.77
C GLY A 62 -21.66 -22.35 -36.34
N ARG A 63 -20.68 -21.60 -35.85
CA ARG A 63 -19.55 -22.11 -35.05
C ARG A 63 -19.62 -21.38 -33.72
N SER A 64 -20.14 -22.02 -32.66
CA SER A 64 -19.40 -22.92 -31.76
C SER A 64 -18.01 -22.36 -31.40
N GLY A 65 -17.85 -22.12 -30.09
CA GLY A 65 -16.76 -21.34 -29.50
C GLY A 65 -15.40 -21.76 -30.01
N ALA A 66 -14.62 -20.76 -30.43
CA ALA A 66 -13.19 -20.92 -30.61
C ALA A 66 -12.58 -21.39 -29.28
N ALA A 67 -11.87 -22.52 -29.32
CA ALA A 67 -10.98 -22.92 -28.26
C ALA A 67 -10.00 -21.77 -27.94
N PRO A 68 -9.71 -21.47 -26.66
CA PRO A 68 -8.77 -20.43 -26.33
C PRO A 68 -7.36 -20.82 -26.81
N ASP A 69 -6.74 -19.89 -27.53
CA ASP A 69 -5.43 -20.00 -28.18
C ASP A 69 -4.32 -20.37 -27.17
N ASP A 70 -3.53 -21.39 -27.53
CA ASP A 70 -2.47 -22.01 -26.70
C ASP A 70 -1.14 -21.23 -26.81
N ARG A 71 -1.19 -19.92 -26.55
CA ARG A 71 -0.01 -19.04 -26.58
C ARG A 71 0.02 -18.21 -25.30
N ARG A 72 1.21 -18.09 -24.70
CA ARG A 72 1.44 -17.43 -23.40
C ARG A 72 0.88 -16.00 -23.39
N ASP A 73 -0.33 -15.83 -22.88
CA ASP A 73 -1.07 -14.57 -22.97
C ASP A 73 -1.15 -13.86 -21.63
N ASP A 74 -0.23 -12.92 -21.42
CA ASP A 74 -0.28 -11.99 -20.29
C ASP A 74 -1.60 -11.20 -20.30
N LEU A 75 -2.18 -10.99 -19.12
CA LEU A 75 -3.32 -10.11 -18.90
C LEU A 75 -2.80 -8.77 -18.36
N VAL A 76 -3.08 -7.69 -19.06
CA VAL A 76 -2.74 -6.33 -18.61
C VAL A 76 -4.02 -5.59 -18.26
N TRP A 77 -4.08 -5.07 -17.04
CA TRP A 77 -5.17 -4.25 -16.57
C TRP A 77 -4.67 -2.89 -16.12
N ARG A 78 -5.43 -1.84 -16.44
CA ARG A 78 -5.09 -0.45 -16.14
C ARG A 78 -6.29 0.24 -15.49
N SER A 79 -6.04 0.95 -14.39
CA SER A 79 -7.01 1.82 -13.75
C SER A 79 -6.31 3.11 -13.30
N GLY A 80 -6.60 4.23 -13.97
CA GLY A 80 -5.92 5.50 -13.71
C GLY A 80 -4.40 5.40 -13.90
N ARG A 81 -3.64 5.66 -12.82
CA ARG A 81 -2.16 5.54 -12.79
C ARG A 81 -1.65 4.16 -12.39
N LEU A 82 -2.53 3.17 -12.25
CA LEU A 82 -2.18 1.79 -11.93
C LEU A 82 -2.16 0.94 -13.20
N GLU A 83 -1.10 0.16 -13.41
CA GLU A 83 -1.05 -0.93 -14.40
C GLU A 83 -0.58 -2.21 -13.71
N LEU A 84 -1.37 -3.29 -13.82
CA LEU A 84 -1.00 -4.61 -13.34
C LEU A 84 -0.89 -5.59 -14.52
N ARG A 85 0.21 -6.35 -14.57
CA ARG A 85 0.42 -7.40 -15.58
C ARG A 85 0.46 -8.77 -14.92
N PHE A 86 -0.49 -9.62 -15.29
CA PHE A 86 -0.58 -10.99 -14.82
C PHE A 86 -0.14 -11.97 -15.89
N ARG A 87 0.64 -12.97 -15.50
CA ARG A 87 0.91 -14.14 -16.32
C ARG A 87 -0.22 -15.15 -16.14
N ARG A 88 -0.72 -15.68 -17.26
CA ARG A 88 -1.68 -16.78 -17.29
C ARG A 88 -1.04 -17.99 -17.97
N SER A 89 -1.44 -19.17 -17.55
CA SER A 89 -1.00 -20.45 -18.11
C SER A 89 -2.08 -21.50 -17.90
N ALA A 90 -2.14 -22.49 -18.79
CA ALA A 90 -2.98 -23.67 -18.59
C ALA A 90 -2.48 -24.54 -17.42
N ASP A 91 -1.19 -24.46 -17.08
CA ASP A 91 -0.53 -25.36 -16.12
C ASP A 91 -0.06 -24.66 -14.84
N ARG A 92 -0.22 -23.34 -14.75
CA ARG A 92 0.26 -22.53 -13.62
C ARG A 92 -0.82 -21.55 -13.18
N PRO A 93 -0.86 -21.18 -11.89
CA PRO A 93 -1.80 -20.17 -11.41
C PRO A 93 -1.53 -18.81 -12.04
N VAL A 94 -2.54 -17.95 -11.92
CA VAL A 94 -2.39 -16.53 -12.28
C VAL A 94 -1.39 -15.88 -11.33
N MET A 95 -0.40 -15.20 -11.87
CA MET A 95 0.69 -14.60 -11.11
C MET A 95 0.91 -13.15 -11.54
N LEU A 96 1.01 -12.21 -10.59
CA LEU A 96 1.38 -10.84 -10.90
C LEU A 96 2.88 -10.76 -11.23
N THR A 97 3.23 -10.18 -12.37
CA THR A 97 4.62 -10.12 -12.87
C THR A 97 5.19 -8.71 -12.95
N ARG A 98 4.32 -7.70 -13.06
CA ARG A 98 4.70 -6.29 -13.09
C ARG A 98 3.58 -5.45 -12.47
N LEU A 99 3.97 -4.45 -11.69
CA LEU A 99 3.10 -3.43 -11.12
C LEU A 99 3.66 -2.05 -11.45
N VAL A 100 2.82 -1.17 -11.98
CA VAL A 100 3.12 0.25 -12.15
C VAL A 100 2.15 1.05 -11.30
N ALA A 101 2.66 1.90 -10.41
CA ALA A 101 1.91 2.84 -9.59
C ALA A 101 2.53 4.23 -9.74
N GLY A 102 1.94 5.07 -10.59
CA GLY A 102 2.50 6.38 -10.89
C GLY A 102 3.87 6.28 -11.58
N SER A 103 4.94 6.75 -10.92
CA SER A 103 6.32 6.64 -11.39
C SER A 103 7.04 5.38 -10.92
N VAL A 104 6.45 4.61 -9.99
CA VAL A 104 7.04 3.37 -9.49
C VAL A 104 6.68 2.24 -10.44
N GLU A 105 7.70 1.57 -10.98
CA GLU A 105 7.56 0.38 -11.79
C GLU A 105 8.36 -0.78 -11.20
N THR A 106 7.65 -1.79 -10.72
CA THR A 106 8.22 -2.95 -10.04
C THR A 106 8.01 -4.23 -10.86
N HIS A 107 9.06 -5.04 -10.98
CA HIS A 107 9.04 -6.35 -11.62
C HIS A 107 9.26 -7.48 -10.61
N PHE A 108 8.58 -8.60 -10.84
CA PHE A 108 8.65 -9.78 -9.97
C PHE A 108 9.29 -10.95 -10.73
N ALA A 109 10.59 -11.18 -10.52
CA ALA A 109 11.32 -12.26 -11.18
C ALA A 109 10.78 -13.65 -10.79
N HIS A 110 10.43 -13.82 -9.51
CA HIS A 110 9.88 -15.05 -8.94
C HIS A 110 8.46 -14.78 -8.43
N PRO A 111 7.45 -14.65 -9.29
CA PRO A 111 6.12 -14.29 -8.86
C PRO A 111 5.43 -15.45 -8.12
N VAL A 112 4.51 -15.13 -7.22
CA VAL A 112 3.70 -16.08 -6.43
C VAL A 112 2.27 -16.16 -6.98
N PRO A 113 1.48 -17.20 -6.64
CA PRO A 113 0.06 -17.24 -6.97
C PRO A 113 -0.65 -15.99 -6.45
N LEU A 114 -1.53 -15.40 -7.26
CA LEU A 114 -2.29 -14.19 -6.91
C LEU A 114 -3.14 -14.38 -5.64
N VAL A 115 -3.65 -15.60 -5.45
CA VAL A 115 -4.44 -16.03 -4.29
C VAL A 115 -3.96 -17.40 -3.84
N GLU A 116 -3.90 -17.57 -2.53
CA GLU A 116 -3.59 -18.82 -1.83
C GLU A 116 -4.81 -19.21 -0.99
N VAL A 117 -5.18 -20.49 -1.09
CA VAL A 117 -6.34 -21.06 -0.41
C VAL A 117 -5.82 -22.20 0.45
N LEU A 118 -5.88 -22.03 1.76
CA LEU A 118 -5.43 -23.03 2.72
C LEU A 118 -6.65 -23.83 3.19
N VAL A 119 -6.60 -25.15 3.02
CA VAL A 119 -7.62 -26.09 3.49
C VAL A 119 -7.02 -26.99 4.56
N ALA A 120 -7.69 -27.13 5.69
CA ALA A 120 -7.28 -28.06 6.74
C ALA A 120 -7.87 -29.44 6.47
N ASP A 121 -7.06 -30.49 6.67
CA ASP A 121 -7.56 -31.86 6.73
C ASP A 121 -8.03 -32.18 8.16
N ARG A 122 -9.18 -32.84 8.32
CA ARG A 122 -9.68 -33.25 9.64
C ARG A 122 -9.04 -34.58 10.01
N VAL A 123 -7.87 -34.54 10.66
CA VAL A 123 -7.26 -35.75 11.24
C VAL A 123 -7.69 -35.92 12.69
N GLY A 124 -8.90 -36.46 12.91
CA GLY A 124 -9.36 -36.97 14.21
C GLY A 124 -9.31 -35.99 15.41
N PRO A 125 -9.68 -36.45 16.61
CA PRO A 125 -9.49 -35.67 17.83
C PRO A 125 -8.04 -35.85 18.32
N GLY A 126 -7.19 -34.83 18.12
CA GLY A 126 -5.89 -34.74 18.82
C GLY A 126 -4.69 -34.24 18.00
N GLU A 127 -4.74 -34.25 16.67
CA GLU A 127 -3.62 -33.81 15.83
C GLU A 127 -4.10 -32.81 14.77
N ALA A 128 -3.63 -31.56 14.87
CA ALA A 128 -3.85 -30.56 13.83
C ALA A 128 -2.86 -30.85 12.68
N SER A 129 -3.38 -31.33 11.54
CA SER A 129 -2.58 -31.43 10.31
C SER A 129 -2.24 -30.02 9.80
N GLU A 130 -1.06 -29.86 9.20
CA GLU A 130 -0.70 -28.60 8.54
C GLU A 130 -1.67 -28.33 7.37
N PRO A 131 -2.22 -27.10 7.25
CA PRO A 131 -3.11 -26.78 6.14
C PRO A 131 -2.44 -26.97 4.79
N VAL A 132 -3.18 -27.56 3.84
CA VAL A 132 -2.73 -27.75 2.47
C VAL A 132 -3.02 -26.49 1.65
N ALA A 133 -1.99 -25.99 0.98
CA ALA A 133 -2.07 -24.87 0.06
C ALA A 133 -2.53 -25.32 -1.33
N LEU A 134 -3.59 -24.71 -1.85
CA LEU A 134 -4.17 -25.04 -3.16
C LEU A 134 -3.82 -24.00 -4.25
N GLY A 135 -3.10 -22.94 -3.92
CA GLY A 135 -2.78 -21.84 -4.84
C GLY A 135 -2.01 -22.31 -6.07
N ALA A 136 -1.14 -23.31 -5.92
CA ALA A 136 -0.39 -23.91 -7.02
C ALA A 136 -1.26 -24.70 -8.01
N ASP A 137 -2.47 -25.10 -7.63
CA ASP A 137 -3.41 -25.91 -8.43
C ASP A 137 -4.53 -25.09 -9.06
N LEU A 138 -4.70 -23.83 -8.64
CA LEU A 138 -5.64 -22.92 -9.27
C LEU A 138 -5.22 -22.65 -10.72
N ARG A 139 -6.16 -22.79 -11.65
CA ARG A 139 -5.99 -22.46 -13.08
C ARG A 139 -6.95 -21.37 -13.48
N TYR A 140 -6.47 -20.48 -14.36
CA TYR A 140 -7.28 -19.41 -14.91
C TYR A 140 -8.52 -19.97 -15.60
N VAL A 141 -9.70 -19.42 -15.29
CA VAL A 141 -10.99 -19.76 -15.91
C VAL A 141 -11.47 -18.61 -16.79
N ALA A 142 -11.59 -17.42 -16.20
CA ALA A 142 -12.14 -16.25 -16.87
C ALA A 142 -11.67 -14.95 -16.19
N HIS A 143 -11.84 -13.83 -16.88
CA HIS A 143 -11.78 -12.51 -16.26
C HIS A 143 -12.89 -11.62 -16.84
N SER A 144 -13.26 -10.60 -16.09
CA SER A 144 -14.16 -9.53 -16.53
C SER A 144 -13.61 -8.19 -16.08
N VAL A 145 -13.89 -7.13 -16.84
CA VAL A 145 -13.54 -5.75 -16.48
C VAL A 145 -14.82 -4.93 -16.47
N SER A 146 -15.00 -4.11 -15.44
CA SER A 146 -16.16 -3.22 -15.35
C SER A 146 -16.19 -2.20 -16.50
N PRO A 147 -17.38 -1.67 -16.88
CA PRO A 147 -17.48 -0.72 -17.99
C PRO A 147 -16.64 0.55 -17.85
N ASP A 148 -16.40 0.98 -16.61
CA ASP A 148 -15.53 2.13 -16.27
C ASP A 148 -14.03 1.78 -16.26
N GLY A 149 -13.67 0.51 -16.44
CA GLY A 149 -12.30 0.01 -16.38
C GLY A 149 -11.71 -0.10 -14.97
N ALA A 150 -12.41 0.38 -13.95
CA ALA A 150 -11.88 0.55 -12.60
C ALA A 150 -11.81 -0.75 -11.78
N THR A 151 -12.50 -1.80 -12.23
CA THR A 151 -12.58 -3.09 -11.55
C THR A 151 -12.24 -4.24 -12.49
N LEU A 152 -11.36 -5.13 -12.06
CA LEU A 152 -11.01 -6.39 -12.73
C LEU A 152 -11.42 -7.56 -11.83
N GLU A 153 -12.17 -8.51 -12.36
CA GLU A 153 -12.42 -9.80 -11.70
C GLU A 153 -11.65 -10.89 -12.43
N ILE A 154 -10.92 -11.72 -11.69
CA ILE A 154 -10.23 -12.91 -12.21
C ILE A 154 -10.77 -14.14 -11.47
N VAL A 155 -11.28 -15.11 -12.22
CA VAL A 155 -11.76 -16.38 -11.69
C VAL A 155 -10.75 -17.46 -11.99
N SER A 156 -10.35 -18.20 -10.97
CA SER A 156 -9.51 -19.40 -11.06
C SER A 156 -10.19 -20.60 -10.39
N ALA A 157 -9.85 -21.81 -10.81
CA ALA A 157 -10.39 -23.04 -10.22
C ALA A 157 -9.35 -24.15 -10.14
N THR A 158 -9.41 -24.98 -9.10
CA THR A 158 -8.68 -26.24 -9.05
C THR A 158 -9.43 -27.30 -9.88
N PRO A 159 -8.73 -28.35 -10.35
CA PRO A 159 -9.39 -29.48 -11.03
C PRO A 159 -10.51 -30.13 -10.20
N ASP A 160 -10.34 -30.17 -8.87
CA ASP A 160 -11.30 -30.79 -7.94
C ASP A 160 -12.54 -29.93 -7.68
N GLY A 161 -12.59 -28.69 -8.18
CA GLY A 161 -13.78 -27.84 -8.18
C GLY A 161 -13.77 -26.69 -7.17
N ILE A 162 -12.69 -26.46 -6.44
CA ILE A 162 -12.55 -25.24 -5.63
C ILE A 162 -12.38 -24.04 -6.56
N ARG A 163 -13.24 -23.04 -6.43
CA ARG A 163 -13.18 -21.80 -7.24
C ARG A 163 -12.76 -20.62 -6.38
N ALA A 164 -11.86 -19.79 -6.88
CA ALA A 164 -11.44 -18.55 -6.27
C ALA A 164 -11.71 -17.38 -7.24
N ALA A 165 -12.53 -16.43 -6.81
CA ALA A 165 -12.80 -15.19 -7.53
C ALA A 165 -12.08 -14.04 -6.84
N VAL A 166 -11.16 -13.38 -7.56
CA VAL A 166 -10.38 -12.23 -7.09
C VAL A 166 -10.86 -10.98 -7.80
N THR A 167 -11.38 -10.03 -7.03
CA THR A 167 -11.82 -8.72 -7.54
C THR A 167 -10.83 -7.65 -7.12
N LEU A 168 -10.24 -6.98 -8.10
CA LEU A 168 -9.31 -5.87 -7.95
C LEU A 168 -9.99 -4.56 -8.32
N HIS A 169 -9.87 -3.55 -7.48
CA HIS A 169 -10.34 -2.20 -7.75
C HIS A 169 -9.20 -1.21 -7.57
N GLY A 170 -8.81 -0.53 -8.64
CA GLY A 170 -7.58 0.25 -8.70
C GLY A 170 -7.85 1.75 -8.67
N ARG A 171 -7.08 2.50 -7.89
CA ARG A 171 -7.20 3.96 -7.80
C ARG A 171 -5.88 4.60 -7.38
N ASP A 172 -5.33 5.47 -8.24
CA ASP A 172 -4.22 6.38 -7.95
C ASP A 172 -3.07 5.80 -7.10
N GLY A 173 -2.52 4.65 -7.53
CA GLY A 173 -1.40 3.98 -6.86
C GLY A 173 -1.80 2.99 -5.76
N ALA A 174 -3.11 2.84 -5.49
CA ALA A 174 -3.65 1.83 -4.59
C ALA A 174 -4.54 0.82 -5.32
N VAL A 175 -4.59 -0.39 -4.79
CA VAL A 175 -5.44 -1.49 -5.24
C VAL A 175 -6.14 -2.12 -4.04
N ARG A 176 -7.48 -2.12 -4.08
CA ARG A 176 -8.29 -2.95 -3.19
C ARG A 176 -8.46 -4.31 -3.83
N SER A 177 -8.08 -5.36 -3.14
CA SER A 177 -8.23 -6.75 -3.58
C SER A 177 -9.18 -7.50 -2.66
N SER A 178 -10.10 -8.26 -3.23
CA SER A 178 -11.05 -9.10 -2.50
C SER A 178 -11.09 -10.50 -3.11
N ALA A 179 -10.75 -11.52 -2.33
CA ALA A 179 -10.84 -12.91 -2.76
C ALA A 179 -12.01 -13.63 -2.08
N VAL A 180 -12.84 -14.32 -2.86
CA VAL A 180 -13.92 -15.19 -2.38
C VAL A 180 -13.69 -16.60 -2.89
N VAL A 181 -13.78 -17.59 -1.99
CA VAL A 181 -13.64 -19.00 -2.33
C VAL A 181 -15.01 -19.67 -2.30
N THR A 182 -15.37 -20.34 -3.40
CA THR A 182 -16.60 -21.14 -3.51
C THR A 182 -16.23 -22.62 -3.56
N ASN A 183 -16.87 -23.41 -2.71
CA ASN A 183 -16.69 -24.85 -2.72
C ASN A 183 -17.54 -25.46 -3.85
N GLY A 184 -16.93 -25.77 -5.00
CA GLY A 184 -17.60 -26.51 -6.08
C GLY A 184 -17.42 -28.02 -6.00
N THR A 185 -16.85 -28.55 -4.92
CA THR A 185 -16.69 -29.99 -4.71
C THR A 185 -18.01 -30.62 -4.25
N GLY A 186 -18.09 -31.96 -4.25
CA GLY A 186 -19.24 -32.71 -3.74
C GLY A 186 -19.28 -32.88 -2.22
N ALA A 187 -18.28 -32.40 -1.47
CA ALA A 187 -18.15 -32.61 -0.04
C ALA A 187 -17.86 -31.29 0.70
N PRO A 188 -18.17 -31.19 2.02
CA PRO A 188 -17.81 -30.00 2.79
C PRO A 188 -16.29 -29.84 2.92
N VAL A 189 -15.79 -28.60 2.82
CA VAL A 189 -14.35 -28.28 2.83
C VAL A 189 -14.02 -27.37 4.01
N LEU A 190 -13.03 -27.76 4.83
CA LEU A 190 -12.62 -26.95 5.97
C LEU A 190 -11.58 -25.91 5.54
N LEU A 191 -12.05 -24.70 5.25
CA LEU A 191 -11.19 -23.58 4.89
C LEU A 191 -10.42 -23.10 6.12
N ALA A 192 -9.09 -23.07 6.05
CA ALA A 192 -8.22 -22.59 7.11
C ALA A 192 -7.86 -21.10 6.93
N ALA A 193 -7.62 -20.67 5.69
CA ALA A 193 -7.35 -19.26 5.37
C ALA A 193 -7.47 -18.98 3.87
N VAL A 194 -7.66 -17.70 3.53
CA VAL A 194 -7.60 -17.19 2.15
C VAL A 194 -6.75 -15.93 2.11
N THR A 195 -5.81 -15.82 1.17
CA THR A 195 -5.11 -14.55 0.94
C THR A 195 -5.99 -13.59 0.14
N GLY A 196 -6.13 -12.36 0.62
CA GLY A 196 -6.71 -11.27 -0.17
C GLY A 196 -5.71 -10.70 -1.17
N TRP A 197 -4.42 -10.78 -0.86
CA TRP A 197 -3.33 -10.33 -1.73
C TRP A 197 -2.03 -11.05 -1.35
N ALA A 198 -1.27 -11.49 -2.34
CA ALA A 198 0.08 -12.02 -2.15
C ALA A 198 1.00 -11.54 -3.27
N VAL A 199 2.15 -10.98 -2.92
CA VAL A 199 3.10 -10.43 -3.90
C VAL A 199 4.53 -10.47 -3.35
N PRO A 200 5.55 -10.77 -4.16
CA PRO A 200 6.93 -10.42 -3.83
C PRO A 200 7.08 -8.90 -3.77
N LEU A 201 8.07 -8.38 -3.06
CA LEU A 201 8.31 -6.93 -3.06
C LEU A 201 8.93 -6.45 -4.37
N GLY A 202 9.71 -7.31 -5.03
CA GLY A 202 10.23 -7.10 -6.37
C GLY A 202 11.33 -6.05 -6.43
N VAL A 203 11.76 -5.77 -7.66
CA VAL A 203 12.83 -4.81 -7.95
C VAL A 203 12.28 -3.73 -8.87
N ARG A 204 12.61 -2.47 -8.57
CA ARG A 204 12.23 -1.32 -9.38
C ARG A 204 13.12 -1.27 -10.62
N LEU A 205 12.51 -1.17 -11.80
CA LEU A 205 13.18 -1.42 -13.08
C LEU A 205 14.39 -0.48 -13.32
N ASP A 206 14.28 0.78 -12.91
CA ASP A 206 15.30 1.83 -13.06
C ASP A 206 16.44 1.74 -12.03
N LYS A 207 16.23 1.03 -10.91
CA LYS A 207 17.23 0.87 -9.84
C LYS A 207 18.05 -0.42 -9.96
N GLY A 208 17.49 -1.44 -10.59
CA GLY A 208 18.17 -2.72 -10.84
C GLY A 208 18.35 -3.60 -9.59
N ASP A 209 18.89 -4.80 -9.82
CA ASP A 209 19.02 -5.85 -8.79
C ASP A 209 19.97 -5.46 -7.65
N ALA A 210 19.75 -6.05 -6.47
CA ALA A 210 20.63 -5.92 -5.32
C ALA A 210 21.35 -7.25 -5.03
N PRO A 211 22.57 -7.22 -4.45
CA PRO A 211 23.22 -8.41 -3.92
C PRO A 211 22.39 -9.09 -2.81
N ASP A 212 21.72 -8.29 -1.99
CA ASP A 212 20.76 -8.73 -0.97
C ASP A 212 19.53 -7.80 -0.99
N PRO A 213 18.51 -8.11 -1.81
CA PRO A 213 17.28 -7.31 -1.90
C PRO A 213 16.53 -7.25 -0.57
N ALA A 214 16.68 -8.27 0.27
CA ALA A 214 15.95 -8.42 1.52
C ALA A 214 16.49 -7.53 2.65
N ALA A 215 17.77 -7.14 2.60
CA ALA A 215 18.41 -6.29 3.60
C ALA A 215 18.04 -4.80 3.53
N ASP A 216 17.41 -4.39 2.43
CA ASP A 216 17.12 -3.01 2.09
C ASP A 216 15.78 -2.49 2.66
N TRP A 217 14.97 -3.40 3.21
CA TRP A 217 13.62 -3.10 3.64
C TRP A 217 13.53 -2.76 5.12
N VAL A 218 12.87 -1.64 5.41
CA VAL A 218 12.46 -1.24 6.76
C VAL A 218 10.95 -1.47 6.90
N LEU A 219 10.57 -2.28 7.88
CA LEU A 219 9.19 -2.48 8.27
C LEU A 219 8.75 -1.35 9.21
N VAL A 220 7.67 -0.67 8.85
CA VAL A 220 6.96 0.32 9.65
C VAL A 220 5.67 -0.32 10.14
N ALA A 221 5.58 -0.64 11.42
CA ALA A 221 4.42 -1.34 11.98
C ALA A 221 3.91 -0.66 13.24
N GLY A 222 2.59 -0.46 13.30
CA GLY A 222 1.92 0.20 14.41
C GLY A 222 1.36 -0.78 15.43
N ARG A 223 1.28 -0.32 16.66
CA ARG A 223 0.66 -0.98 17.81
C ARG A 223 -0.19 -0.01 18.59
N VAL A 224 -1.30 -0.47 19.15
CA VAL A 224 -2.07 0.34 20.11
C VAL A 224 -1.47 0.13 21.49
N ALA A 225 -1.14 1.21 22.21
CA ALA A 225 -0.63 1.10 23.58
C ALA A 225 -1.75 0.67 24.55
N GLY A 226 -1.49 -0.37 25.36
CA GLY A 226 -2.43 -0.87 26.37
C GLY A 226 -2.78 0.16 27.45
N SER A 227 -4.07 0.16 27.82
CA SER A 227 -4.80 1.00 28.80
C SER A 227 -4.14 2.31 29.27
N GLY A 228 -4.65 3.44 28.76
CA GLY A 228 -4.54 4.76 29.40
C GLY A 228 -4.55 5.91 28.40
N SER A 229 -3.74 5.79 27.34
CA SER A 229 -3.56 6.84 26.32
C SER A 229 -4.10 6.48 24.93
N GLY A 230 -4.48 5.21 24.68
CA GLY A 230 -5.14 4.75 23.44
C GLY A 230 -4.35 4.99 22.15
N GLY A 231 -3.10 5.46 22.26
CA GLY A 231 -2.33 5.97 21.14
C GLY A 231 -1.69 4.89 20.30
N GLU A 232 -1.75 5.07 18.99
CA GLU A 232 -0.92 4.30 18.07
C GLU A 232 0.55 4.65 18.29
N ARG A 233 1.39 3.61 18.33
CA ARG A 233 2.84 3.71 18.37
C ARG A 233 3.41 2.94 17.20
N TRP A 234 4.19 3.64 16.39
CA TRP A 234 4.79 3.09 15.20
C TRP A 234 6.26 2.82 15.44
N ALA A 235 6.71 1.63 15.05
CA ALA A 235 8.10 1.22 15.17
C ALA A 235 8.68 0.94 13.78
N LEU A 236 9.90 1.41 13.57
CA LEU A 236 10.70 1.11 12.39
C LEU A 236 11.65 -0.03 12.74
N ARG A 237 11.71 -1.06 11.88
CA ARG A 237 12.61 -2.20 12.07
C ARG A 237 13.18 -2.66 10.73
N ALA A 238 14.50 -2.64 10.60
CA ALA A 238 15.17 -3.22 9.45
C ALA A 238 14.91 -4.74 9.39
N LEU A 239 14.55 -5.26 8.23
CA LEU A 239 14.23 -6.69 8.09
C LEU A 239 15.46 -7.60 8.18
N ARG A 240 16.66 -7.10 7.88
CA ARG A 240 17.93 -7.82 8.09
C ARG A 240 18.13 -8.28 9.55
N ASP A 241 17.62 -7.50 10.51
CA ASP A 241 17.79 -7.77 11.93
C ASP A 241 16.86 -8.91 12.41
N ALA A 242 15.84 -9.27 11.61
CA ALA A 242 14.95 -10.40 11.89
C ALA A 242 15.57 -11.76 11.52
N ASP A 243 16.60 -11.78 10.66
CA ASP A 243 17.23 -13.02 10.16
C ASP A 243 18.31 -13.58 11.11
N ALA A 244 18.78 -12.79 12.09
CA ALA A 244 19.90 -13.17 12.95
C ALA A 244 19.57 -14.31 13.95
N ALA A 245 18.30 -14.69 14.10
CA ALA A 245 17.87 -15.68 15.10
C ALA A 245 17.61 -17.09 14.54
N ASP A 246 17.20 -17.24 13.27
CA ASP A 246 16.94 -18.52 12.56
C ASP A 246 16.37 -18.21 11.14
N PRO A 247 16.98 -18.66 10.03
CA PRO A 247 16.50 -18.38 8.67
C PRO A 247 15.12 -18.99 8.35
N SER A 248 14.67 -20.01 9.09
CA SER A 248 13.30 -20.53 9.00
C SER A 248 12.27 -19.67 9.76
N ARG A 249 12.75 -18.71 10.56
CA ARG A 249 11.97 -17.67 11.27
C ARG A 249 12.18 -16.26 10.71
N SER A 250 12.79 -16.13 9.53
CA SER A 250 13.00 -14.90 8.76
C SER A 250 11.71 -14.18 8.31
N ALA A 251 10.55 -14.65 8.77
CA ALA A 251 9.24 -14.12 8.46
C ALA A 251 8.66 -13.32 9.63
N VAL A 252 8.27 -12.08 9.35
CA VAL A 252 7.52 -11.25 10.27
C VAL A 252 6.04 -11.50 10.05
N ALA A 253 5.36 -12.10 11.02
CA ALA A 253 3.92 -12.21 11.02
C ALA A 253 3.29 -11.33 12.10
N ARG A 254 2.15 -10.73 11.78
CA ARG A 254 1.19 -10.20 12.77
C ARG A 254 -0.18 -10.78 12.45
N SER A 255 -0.88 -11.19 13.49
CA SER A 255 -2.19 -11.81 13.36
C SER A 255 -3.02 -11.53 14.60
N VAL A 256 -4.32 -11.38 14.41
CA VAL A 256 -5.33 -11.41 15.46
C VAL A 256 -6.32 -12.49 15.08
N SER A 257 -6.46 -13.50 15.94
CA SER A 257 -7.23 -14.70 15.63
C SER A 257 -8.69 -14.62 16.10
N GLY A 258 -9.06 -13.80 17.09
CA GLY A 258 -10.43 -13.76 17.63
C GLY A 258 -11.03 -12.36 17.68
N THR A 259 -12.36 -12.28 17.74
CA THR A 259 -13.11 -11.01 17.83
C THR A 259 -13.00 -10.35 19.23
N SER A 260 -12.63 -11.13 20.25
CA SER A 260 -12.39 -10.70 21.64
C SER A 260 -10.92 -10.40 21.94
N ALA A 261 -10.01 -10.74 21.01
CA ALA A 261 -8.62 -10.35 21.14
C ALA A 261 -8.51 -8.85 20.85
N THR A 262 -8.51 -8.05 21.92
CA THR A 262 -8.03 -6.67 21.92
C THR A 262 -6.55 -6.68 21.55
N GLY A 263 -6.28 -6.82 20.27
CA GLY A 263 -4.91 -6.87 19.76
C GLY A 263 -4.30 -5.48 19.83
N ASP A 264 -3.19 -5.34 20.56
CA ASP A 264 -2.30 -4.18 20.48
C ASP A 264 -1.63 -4.05 19.09
N LEU A 265 -2.11 -4.73 18.05
CA LEU A 265 -1.49 -4.81 16.73
C LEU A 265 -2.43 -4.18 15.71
N LEU A 266 -1.87 -3.41 14.78
CA LEU A 266 -2.66 -2.83 13.70
C LEU A 266 -2.71 -3.77 12.48
N PRO A 267 -3.86 -3.84 11.77
CA PRO A 267 -3.97 -4.53 10.49
C PRO A 267 -3.30 -3.76 9.34
N VAL A 268 -2.69 -2.61 9.66
CA VAL A 268 -1.98 -1.71 8.76
C VAL A 268 -0.49 -1.73 9.07
N ALA A 269 0.33 -1.78 8.03
CA ALA A 269 1.78 -1.60 8.12
C ALA A 269 2.33 -1.14 6.76
N ALA A 270 3.61 -0.78 6.72
CA ALA A 270 4.33 -0.44 5.51
C ALA A 270 5.73 -1.05 5.47
N LEU A 271 6.27 -1.18 4.26
CA LEU A 271 7.65 -1.53 3.96
C LEU A 271 8.25 -0.44 3.11
N VAL A 272 9.39 0.09 3.51
CA VAL A 272 10.09 1.17 2.82
C VAL A 272 11.47 0.68 2.40
N SER A 273 11.88 1.02 1.18
CA SER A 273 13.25 0.87 0.71
C SER A 273 13.71 2.20 0.12
N ASP A 274 14.75 2.77 0.72
CA ASP A 274 15.36 4.02 0.26
C ASP A 274 16.13 3.81 -1.05
N ARG A 275 16.82 2.66 -1.19
CA ARG A 275 17.59 2.35 -2.40
C ARG A 275 16.68 2.12 -3.61
N GLN A 276 15.55 1.45 -3.40
CA GLN A 276 14.56 1.23 -4.47
C GLN A 276 13.64 2.43 -4.64
N GLU A 277 13.67 3.43 -3.76
CA GLU A 277 12.73 4.57 -3.75
C GLU A 277 11.29 4.06 -3.92
N VAL A 278 10.90 3.16 -3.04
CA VAL A 278 9.56 2.57 -3.03
C VAL A 278 9.09 2.31 -1.60
N ALA A 279 7.81 2.55 -1.37
CA ALA A 279 7.11 2.07 -0.20
C ALA A 279 5.87 1.29 -0.58
N TRP A 280 5.66 0.18 0.12
CA TRP A 280 4.45 -0.63 0.08
C TRP A 280 3.72 -0.43 1.39
N MET A 281 2.48 0.03 1.35
CA MET A 281 1.62 0.16 2.51
C MET A 281 0.39 -0.71 2.33
N TRP A 282 -0.08 -1.36 3.39
CA TRP A 282 -1.24 -2.23 3.30
C TRP A 282 -2.19 -2.09 4.47
N GLU A 283 -3.40 -2.59 4.27
CA GLU A 283 -4.45 -2.77 5.27
C GLU A 283 -5.16 -4.10 4.99
N VAL A 284 -5.34 -4.92 6.02
CA VAL A 284 -6.20 -6.11 5.97
C VAL A 284 -7.55 -5.75 6.59
N ALA A 285 -8.66 -6.12 5.94
CA ALA A 285 -9.98 -5.90 6.52
C ALA A 285 -10.08 -6.58 7.90
N HIS A 286 -10.53 -5.81 8.89
CA HIS A 286 -10.54 -6.20 10.30
C HIS A 286 -11.96 -6.41 10.84
N ASP A 287 -12.89 -6.80 9.97
CA ASP A 287 -14.26 -7.24 10.30
C ASP A 287 -14.30 -8.70 10.80
N GLY A 288 -13.14 -9.25 11.16
CA GLY A 288 -12.92 -10.61 11.62
C GLY A 288 -11.41 -10.86 11.85
N PRO A 289 -11.00 -12.13 11.97
CA PRO A 289 -9.59 -12.50 12.07
C PRO A 289 -8.81 -11.97 10.88
N TRP A 290 -7.59 -11.49 11.13
CA TRP A 290 -6.71 -10.98 10.09
C TRP A 290 -5.27 -11.39 10.37
N ARG A 291 -4.49 -11.51 9.30
CA ARG A 291 -3.06 -11.80 9.37
C ARG A 291 -2.34 -11.14 8.21
N TRP A 292 -1.18 -10.57 8.47
CA TRP A 292 -0.23 -10.23 7.42
C TRP A 292 1.13 -10.83 7.74
N VAL A 293 1.84 -11.26 6.70
CA VAL A 293 3.16 -11.88 6.79
C VAL A 293 4.09 -11.23 5.78
N VAL A 294 5.29 -10.87 6.23
CA VAL A 294 6.43 -10.53 5.38
C VAL A 294 7.46 -11.63 5.54
N GLY A 295 7.56 -12.53 4.57
CA GLY A 295 8.45 -13.69 4.63
C GLY A 295 9.54 -13.66 3.56
N ALA A 296 10.56 -14.52 3.69
CA ALA A 296 11.52 -14.73 2.61
C ALA A 296 10.86 -15.40 1.40
N HIS A 297 11.29 -15.05 0.18
CA HIS A 297 10.85 -15.69 -1.05
C HIS A 297 11.90 -15.51 -2.15
N ALA A 298 12.50 -16.63 -2.59
CA ALA A 298 13.42 -16.67 -3.74
C ALA A 298 14.52 -15.58 -3.75
N GLY A 299 15.12 -15.29 -2.59
CA GLY A 299 16.17 -14.27 -2.43
C GLY A 299 15.66 -12.84 -2.19
N ASP A 300 14.35 -12.63 -2.18
CA ASP A 300 13.68 -11.37 -1.83
C ASP A 300 12.71 -11.61 -0.65
N ARG A 301 11.83 -10.65 -0.35
CA ARG A 301 10.70 -10.79 0.54
C ARG A 301 9.38 -10.92 -0.23
N HIS A 302 8.40 -11.56 0.39
CA HIS A 302 7.02 -11.57 -0.06
C HIS A 302 6.09 -11.05 1.04
N LEU A 303 5.06 -10.33 0.61
CA LEU A 303 3.94 -9.90 1.43
C LEU A 303 2.75 -10.82 1.17
N ALA A 304 2.17 -11.39 2.23
CA ALA A 304 0.92 -12.13 2.19
C ALA A 304 -0.09 -11.51 3.16
N LEU A 305 -1.24 -11.10 2.64
CA LEU A 305 -2.33 -10.49 3.37
C LEU A 305 -3.49 -11.48 3.41
N THR A 306 -3.84 -11.95 4.60
CA THR A 306 -4.63 -13.16 4.78
C THR A 306 -5.79 -12.91 5.72
N ARG A 307 -6.94 -13.49 5.37
CA ARG A 307 -8.05 -13.71 6.29
C ARG A 307 -8.01 -15.16 6.77
N PRO A 308 -7.60 -15.44 8.03
CA PRO A 308 -7.77 -16.74 8.64
C PRO A 308 -9.25 -17.09 8.81
N ALA A 309 -9.55 -18.38 8.93
CA ALA A 309 -10.83 -18.82 9.44
C ALA A 309 -11.01 -18.37 10.91
N ASP A 310 -12.26 -18.12 11.29
CA ASP A 310 -12.61 -17.78 12.67
C ASP A 310 -12.39 -19.00 13.58
N PRO A 311 -11.54 -18.90 14.62
CA PRO A 311 -11.31 -19.98 15.58
C PRO A 311 -12.42 -20.09 16.63
N ASP A 312 -13.14 -19.00 16.93
CA ASP A 312 -14.16 -18.94 17.98
C ASP A 312 -15.54 -19.40 17.46
N GLY A 313 -15.79 -19.17 16.17
CA GLY A 313 -16.83 -19.88 15.45
C GLY A 313 -16.32 -21.28 15.15
N ALA A 314 -16.89 -22.33 15.76
CA ALA A 314 -16.59 -23.72 15.38
C ALA A 314 -16.63 -23.83 13.84
N GLY A 315 -15.46 -23.90 13.21
CA GLY A 315 -15.29 -23.71 11.77
C GLY A 315 -16.18 -24.68 11.00
N SER A 316 -17.37 -24.23 10.65
CA SER A 316 -18.32 -25.06 9.92
C SER A 316 -17.75 -25.22 8.53
N PRO A 317 -17.50 -26.46 8.08
CA PRO A 317 -16.97 -26.68 6.76
C PRO A 317 -17.82 -25.97 5.71
N LEU A 318 -17.17 -25.35 4.73
CA LEU A 318 -17.84 -24.71 3.62
C LEU A 318 -18.63 -25.78 2.85
N ALA A 319 -19.96 -25.72 2.91
CA ALA A 319 -20.82 -26.70 2.25
C ALA A 319 -20.65 -26.67 0.72
N PRO A 320 -20.96 -27.76 -0.01
CA PRO A 320 -21.02 -27.74 -1.47
C PRO A 320 -21.89 -26.58 -1.97
N GLY A 321 -21.35 -25.79 -2.90
CA GLY A 321 -21.97 -24.58 -3.46
C GLY A 321 -21.86 -23.31 -2.60
N ALA A 322 -21.45 -23.41 -1.33
CA ALA A 322 -21.30 -22.25 -0.45
C ALA A 322 -20.03 -21.46 -0.75
N SER A 323 -20.04 -20.17 -0.42
CA SER A 323 -18.90 -19.26 -0.59
C SER A 323 -18.43 -18.69 0.75
N SER A 324 -17.12 -18.46 0.86
CA SER A 324 -16.50 -17.85 2.04
C SER A 324 -16.86 -16.36 2.16
N ALA A 325 -16.65 -15.80 3.36
CA ALA A 325 -16.52 -14.36 3.49
C ALA A 325 -15.33 -13.84 2.64
N PRO A 326 -15.39 -12.61 2.12
CA PRO A 326 -14.33 -12.05 1.30
C PRO A 326 -13.07 -11.77 2.12
N ALA A 327 -11.92 -12.22 1.64
CA ALA A 327 -10.62 -11.78 2.13
C ALA A 327 -10.28 -10.43 1.48
N THR A 328 -10.72 -9.32 2.10
CA THR A 328 -10.53 -7.97 1.58
C THR A 328 -9.24 -7.34 2.11
N THR A 329 -8.47 -6.73 1.22
CA THR A 329 -7.22 -6.06 1.52
C THR A 329 -7.10 -4.80 0.67
N LEU A 330 -6.34 -3.81 1.16
CA LEU A 330 -6.00 -2.61 0.43
C LEU A 330 -4.47 -2.47 0.44
N VAL A 331 -3.88 -2.25 -0.73
CA VAL A 331 -2.43 -2.08 -0.89
C VAL A 331 -2.19 -0.79 -1.64
N ALA A 332 -1.27 0.03 -1.17
CA ALA A 332 -0.83 1.26 -1.79
C ALA A 332 0.68 1.19 -2.04
N VAL A 333 1.11 1.68 -3.21
CA VAL A 333 2.51 1.73 -3.61
C VAL A 333 2.85 3.17 -3.98
N GLY A 334 3.94 3.68 -3.43
CA GLY A 334 4.44 5.03 -3.68
C GLY A 334 5.96 5.07 -3.72
N THR A 335 6.54 6.22 -4.05
CA THR A 335 8.02 6.39 -4.09
C THR A 335 8.67 6.41 -2.71
N ASP A 336 7.88 6.71 -1.68
CA ASP A 336 8.27 6.73 -0.28
C ASP A 336 7.02 6.51 0.59
N LEU A 337 7.21 6.52 1.91
CA LEU A 337 6.11 6.31 2.86
C LEU A 337 5.01 7.38 2.74
N GLU A 338 5.37 8.63 2.47
CA GLU A 338 4.41 9.74 2.34
C GLU A 338 3.52 9.55 1.11
N ASP A 339 4.11 9.21 -0.03
CA ASP A 339 3.36 8.96 -1.27
C ASP A 339 2.46 7.72 -1.14
N ALA A 340 2.96 6.65 -0.51
CA ALA A 340 2.16 5.46 -0.24
C ALA A 340 1.01 5.74 0.75
N ALA A 341 1.26 6.50 1.83
CA ALA A 341 0.24 6.94 2.77
C ALA A 341 -0.80 7.84 2.09
N ALA A 342 -0.37 8.75 1.22
CA ALA A 342 -1.28 9.60 0.45
C ALA A 342 -2.18 8.77 -0.49
N ALA A 343 -1.63 7.78 -1.20
CA ALA A 343 -2.41 6.85 -2.02
C ALA A 343 -3.41 6.03 -1.16
N MET A 344 -2.98 5.56 0.01
CA MET A 344 -3.82 4.85 0.98
C MET A 344 -4.99 5.74 1.47
N THR A 345 -4.72 6.99 1.86
CA THR A 345 -5.75 7.96 2.29
C THR A 345 -6.78 8.21 1.18
N ARG A 346 -6.33 8.44 -0.07
CA ARG A 346 -7.25 8.64 -1.21
C ARG A 346 -8.14 7.41 -1.44
N ALA A 347 -7.58 6.21 -1.34
CA ALA A 347 -8.32 4.97 -1.50
C ALA A 347 -9.36 4.74 -0.39
N ARG A 348 -9.01 5.03 0.88
CA ARG A 348 -9.94 4.96 2.02
C ARG A 348 -11.11 5.94 1.85
N ARG A 349 -10.84 7.19 1.45
CA ARG A 349 -11.88 8.20 1.15
C ARG A 349 -12.83 7.73 0.05
N ALA A 350 -12.28 7.20 -1.04
CA ALA A 350 -13.09 6.68 -2.14
C ALA A 350 -13.99 5.51 -1.72
N ALA A 351 -13.47 4.58 -0.92
CA ALA A 351 -14.25 3.47 -0.38
C ALA A 351 -15.38 3.94 0.54
N ARG A 352 -15.16 5.00 1.33
CA ARG A 352 -16.21 5.61 2.16
C ARG A 352 -17.28 6.28 1.31
N ALA A 353 -16.91 7.05 0.30
CA ALA A 353 -17.86 7.71 -0.59
C ALA A 353 -18.80 6.69 -1.27
N GLY A 354 -18.27 5.57 -1.75
CA GLY A 354 -19.09 4.48 -2.32
C GLY A 354 -19.95 3.72 -1.30
N ARG A 355 -19.61 3.77 0.00
CA ARG A 355 -20.43 3.20 1.08
C ARG A 355 -21.53 4.13 1.58
N ALA A 356 -21.39 5.45 1.42
CA ALA A 356 -22.44 6.39 1.81
C ALA A 356 -23.74 6.21 0.98
N ASP A 357 -23.62 5.62 -0.21
CA ASP A 357 -24.75 5.18 -1.04
C ASP A 357 -25.37 3.83 -0.59
N ALA A 358 -24.71 3.10 0.32
CA ALA A 358 -25.21 1.89 0.96
C ALA A 358 -25.58 2.17 2.44
N ALA A 359 -26.56 1.45 2.99
CA ALA A 359 -27.01 1.68 4.37
C ALA A 359 -25.83 1.66 5.38
N PRO A 360 -25.77 2.61 6.34
CA PRO A 360 -24.59 2.80 7.17
C PRO A 360 -24.38 1.63 8.14
N GLY A 361 -23.35 0.82 7.88
CA GLY A 361 -22.70 0.01 8.90
C GLY A 361 -21.71 0.90 9.66
N ALA A 362 -22.06 1.30 10.88
CA ALA A 362 -21.20 2.12 11.73
C ALA A 362 -19.92 1.34 12.07
N ALA A 363 -18.78 1.78 11.53
CA ALA A 363 -17.50 1.44 12.13
C ALA A 363 -17.51 2.05 13.55
N ALA A 364 -17.20 1.24 14.57
CA ALA A 364 -17.08 1.74 15.93
C ALA A 364 -16.05 2.88 15.96
N PRO A 365 -16.34 4.01 16.63
CA PRO A 365 -15.39 5.11 16.70
C PRO A 365 -14.11 4.62 17.39
N ALA A 366 -12.96 4.88 16.76
CA ALA A 366 -11.68 4.66 17.40
C ALA A 366 -11.63 5.47 18.71
N ALA A 367 -11.01 4.90 19.76
CA ALA A 367 -10.82 5.63 21.00
C ALA A 367 -10.03 6.92 20.73
N PRO A 368 -10.45 8.06 21.29
CA PRO A 368 -9.84 9.34 20.94
C PRO A 368 -8.42 9.44 21.50
N LEU A 369 -7.50 9.93 20.68
CA LEU A 369 -6.07 10.07 20.96
C LEU A 369 -5.78 11.31 21.82
N ALA A 370 -4.77 11.29 22.68
CA ALA A 370 -4.46 12.46 23.54
C ALA A 370 -3.02 12.97 23.41
N ASP A 371 -2.14 12.22 22.75
CA ASP A 371 -0.69 12.48 22.72
C ASP A 371 -0.22 12.98 21.34
N PRO A 372 0.69 13.98 21.25
CA PRO A 372 1.19 14.48 19.98
C PRO A 372 1.80 13.43 19.05
N VAL A 373 2.54 12.44 19.57
CA VAL A 373 3.16 11.38 18.74
C VAL A 373 2.08 10.49 18.13
N ALA A 374 1.07 10.13 18.93
CA ALA A 374 -0.04 9.33 18.45
C ALA A 374 -0.87 10.07 17.38
N VAL A 375 -1.18 11.35 17.60
CA VAL A 375 -1.93 12.15 16.61
C VAL A 375 -1.13 12.39 15.34
N ALA A 376 0.18 12.64 15.45
CA ALA A 376 1.04 12.83 14.30
C ALA A 376 1.15 11.57 13.44
N THR A 377 1.04 10.37 14.02
CA THR A 377 1.18 9.09 13.28
C THR A 377 -0.15 8.46 12.87
N ALA A 378 -1.27 8.87 13.48
CA ALA A 378 -2.62 8.39 13.14
C ALA A 378 -2.98 8.43 11.64
N PRO A 379 -2.50 9.40 10.83
CA PRO A 379 -2.77 9.39 9.39
C PRO A 379 -2.29 8.15 8.62
N LEU A 380 -1.43 7.32 9.22
CA LEU A 380 -1.04 6.02 8.66
C LEU A 380 -2.22 5.03 8.67
N SER A 381 -3.04 5.01 9.72
CA SER A 381 -4.19 4.09 9.81
C SER A 381 -5.51 4.72 9.38
N THR A 382 -5.64 6.04 9.57
CA THR A 382 -6.93 6.74 9.53
C THR A 382 -6.84 7.99 8.66
N PRO A 383 -7.81 8.28 7.77
CA PRO A 383 -7.80 9.55 7.04
C PRO A 383 -7.73 10.76 7.99
N PRO A 384 -7.00 11.84 7.65
CA PRO A 384 -6.79 12.99 8.54
C PRO A 384 -8.06 13.61 9.15
N GLU A 385 -9.19 13.56 8.44
CA GLU A 385 -10.50 14.08 8.87
C GLU A 385 -11.25 13.17 9.85
N ASP A 386 -10.86 11.90 9.95
CA ASP A 386 -11.48 10.89 10.82
C ASP A 386 -10.69 10.67 12.12
N VAL A 387 -9.56 11.36 12.31
CA VAL A 387 -8.71 11.20 13.51
C VAL A 387 -9.41 11.79 14.74
N ALA A 388 -9.91 10.93 15.62
CA ALA A 388 -10.53 11.39 16.86
C ALA A 388 -9.46 11.76 17.92
N VAL A 389 -9.57 12.95 18.50
CA VAL A 389 -8.64 13.46 19.53
C VAL A 389 -9.42 13.86 20.77
N ARG A 390 -8.95 13.41 21.94
CA ARG A 390 -9.46 13.81 23.26
C ARG A 390 -8.60 14.95 23.77
N ILE A 391 -9.22 16.11 23.95
CA ILE A 391 -8.56 17.22 24.61
C ILE A 391 -8.69 17.06 26.13
N PRO A 392 -7.60 17.13 26.91
CA PRO A 392 -7.68 17.12 28.37
C PRO A 392 -8.41 18.36 28.92
N ALA A 393 -8.85 18.29 30.17
CA ALA A 393 -9.43 19.45 30.86
C ALA A 393 -8.40 20.60 30.91
N LEU A 394 -8.79 21.76 30.38
CA LEU A 394 -7.89 22.92 30.27
C LEU A 394 -7.81 23.73 31.58
N THR A 395 -8.75 23.56 32.50
CA THR A 395 -8.83 24.33 33.75
C THR A 395 -7.53 24.24 34.55
N GLY A 396 -6.96 25.39 34.91
CA GLY A 396 -5.73 25.47 35.71
C GLY A 396 -4.43 25.21 34.94
N LEU A 397 -4.48 24.81 33.66
CA LEU A 397 -3.30 24.69 32.82
C LEU A 397 -2.74 26.07 32.40
N PRO A 398 -1.41 26.22 32.30
CA PRO A 398 -0.81 27.43 31.74
C PRO A 398 -1.16 27.59 30.25
N PRO A 399 -1.12 28.82 29.70
CA PRO A 399 -1.49 29.08 28.30
C PRO A 399 -0.79 28.21 27.26
N GLU A 400 0.52 27.95 27.40
CA GLU A 400 1.27 27.09 26.46
C GLU A 400 0.84 25.62 26.55
N ALA A 401 0.51 25.11 27.74
CA ALA A 401 -0.04 23.76 27.88
C ALA A 401 -1.46 23.64 27.29
N CYS A 402 -2.29 24.68 27.41
CA CYS A 402 -3.55 24.75 26.68
C CYS A 402 -3.33 24.75 25.17
N ALA A 403 -2.32 25.49 24.69
CA ALA A 403 -1.97 25.55 23.28
C ALA A 403 -1.51 24.19 22.74
N VAL A 404 -0.69 23.45 23.49
CA VAL A 404 -0.30 22.07 23.15
C VAL A 404 -1.53 21.19 22.98
N ALA A 405 -2.45 21.21 23.95
CA ALA A 405 -3.66 20.39 23.93
C ALA A 405 -4.58 20.74 22.74
N LEU A 406 -4.79 22.04 22.48
CA LEU A 406 -5.63 22.53 21.38
C LEU A 406 -4.98 22.32 20.01
N ALA A 407 -3.67 22.47 19.87
CA ALA A 407 -2.93 22.17 18.64
C ALA A 407 -2.99 20.67 18.31
N THR A 408 -2.95 19.79 19.33
CA THR A 408 -3.21 18.36 19.18
C THR A 408 -4.63 18.08 18.67
N GLY A 409 -5.63 18.77 19.21
CA GLY A 409 -7.00 18.73 18.67
C GLY A 409 -7.06 19.18 17.20
N LEU A 410 -6.44 20.31 16.87
CA LEU A 410 -6.41 20.85 15.50
C LEU A 410 -5.73 19.90 14.52
N ALA A 411 -4.65 19.22 14.94
CA ALA A 411 -4.00 18.19 14.14
C ALA A 411 -4.91 16.99 13.87
N GLY A 412 -5.90 16.69 14.72
CA GLY A 412 -6.82 15.55 14.57
C GLY A 412 -8.21 15.85 13.99
N GLY A 413 -8.75 17.06 14.16
CA GLY A 413 -10.08 17.38 13.61
C GLY A 413 -10.98 18.21 14.50
N LEU A 414 -10.38 18.95 15.44
CA LEU A 414 -11.07 19.63 16.54
C LEU A 414 -12.49 20.11 16.22
N ARG A 415 -13.45 19.57 16.95
CA ARG A 415 -14.83 20.03 17.06
C ARG A 415 -15.07 20.47 18.49
N VAL A 416 -14.84 21.75 18.76
CA VAL A 416 -14.88 22.34 20.11
C VAL A 416 -16.15 21.98 20.90
N HIS A 417 -17.32 21.90 20.27
CA HIS A 417 -18.56 21.53 20.95
C HIS A 417 -18.67 20.05 21.34
N ASP A 418 -17.97 19.18 20.63
CA ASP A 418 -18.00 17.73 20.84
C ASP A 418 -16.79 17.25 21.68
N ASP A 419 -15.67 17.98 21.60
CA ASP A 419 -14.36 17.55 22.11
C ASP A 419 -13.93 18.24 23.42
N LEU A 420 -14.62 19.30 23.85
CA LEU A 420 -14.27 20.07 25.06
C LEU A 420 -15.40 20.10 26.09
N ASP A 421 -15.13 19.54 27.26
CA ASP A 421 -15.99 19.66 28.44
C ASP A 421 -15.62 20.89 29.30
N GLY A 422 -16.63 21.49 29.96
CA GLY A 422 -16.37 22.42 31.07
C GLY A 422 -15.86 23.81 30.69
N ILE A 423 -16.13 24.30 29.48
CA ILE A 423 -15.70 25.63 28.97
C ILE A 423 -16.08 26.78 29.94
N ALA A 424 -17.20 26.67 30.65
CA ALA A 424 -17.68 27.69 31.59
C ALA A 424 -16.73 27.97 32.76
N GLY A 425 -15.90 26.98 33.15
CA GLY A 425 -14.93 27.11 34.25
C GLY A 425 -13.58 27.71 33.86
N LEU A 426 -13.38 28.05 32.58
CA LEU A 426 -12.09 28.50 32.06
C LEU A 426 -11.81 29.98 32.34
N ALA A 427 -10.55 30.26 32.67
CA ALA A 427 -10.05 31.63 32.80
C ALA A 427 -10.17 32.38 31.46
N PRO A 428 -10.26 33.72 31.45
CA PRO A 428 -10.41 34.51 30.21
C PRO A 428 -9.38 34.16 29.12
N ALA A 429 -8.08 34.09 29.47
CA ALA A 429 -7.02 33.75 28.52
C ALA A 429 -7.16 32.32 27.93
N GLN A 430 -7.68 31.38 28.71
CA GLN A 430 -7.93 30.01 28.22
C GLN A 430 -9.14 29.98 27.28
N ARG A 431 -10.18 30.77 27.57
CA ARG A 431 -11.34 30.94 26.67
C ARG A 431 -10.94 31.60 25.36
N ASP A 432 -10.03 32.58 25.40
CA ASP A 432 -9.52 33.24 24.20
C ASP A 432 -8.73 32.26 23.32
N LEU A 433 -7.93 31.36 23.92
CA LEU A 433 -7.25 30.28 23.19
C LEU A 433 -8.24 29.27 22.60
N VAL A 434 -9.27 28.87 23.34
CA VAL A 434 -10.32 27.98 22.80
C VAL A 434 -11.04 28.64 21.62
N ALA A 435 -11.34 29.94 21.71
CA ALA A 435 -11.96 30.68 20.62
C ALA A 435 -11.03 30.83 19.41
N ASP A 436 -9.71 31.00 19.61
CA ASP A 436 -8.72 30.99 18.53
C ASP A 436 -8.62 29.61 17.85
N ALA A 437 -8.62 28.54 18.64
CA ALA A 437 -8.62 27.17 18.12
C ALA A 437 -9.92 26.86 17.35
N ALA A 438 -11.08 27.30 17.84
CA ALA A 438 -12.35 27.13 17.14
C ALA A 438 -12.33 27.80 15.76
N ARG A 439 -11.87 29.05 15.69
CA ARG A 439 -11.72 29.79 14.43
C ARG A 439 -10.76 29.07 13.48
N ALA A 440 -9.59 28.66 13.97
CA ALA A 440 -8.63 27.91 13.17
C ALA A 440 -9.22 26.59 12.65
N ALA A 441 -9.99 25.86 13.47
CA ALA A 441 -10.65 24.63 13.06
C ALA A 441 -11.70 24.85 11.96
N ASP A 442 -12.45 25.96 12.03
CA ASP A 442 -13.41 26.35 11.00
C ASP A 442 -12.69 26.71 9.68
N ASP A 443 -11.64 27.54 9.75
CA ASP A 443 -10.88 27.97 8.57
C ASP A 443 -10.20 26.80 7.84
N LEU A 444 -9.73 25.80 8.58
CA LEU A 444 -9.03 24.63 8.04
C LEU A 444 -9.95 23.50 7.56
N ARG A 445 -11.26 23.57 7.86
CA ARG A 445 -12.21 22.47 7.65
C ARG A 445 -12.29 21.98 6.21
N ASP A 446 -12.41 22.91 5.26
CA ASP A 446 -12.58 22.58 3.84
C ASP A 446 -11.33 21.94 3.24
N GLY A 447 -10.14 22.39 3.66
CA GLY A 447 -8.85 21.84 3.25
C GLY A 447 -8.67 20.39 3.71
N ARG A 448 -9.15 20.08 4.92
CA ARG A 448 -8.90 18.81 5.59
C ARG A 448 -9.42 17.59 4.84
N GLY A 449 -10.63 17.67 4.27
CA GLY A 449 -11.26 16.56 3.55
C GLY A 449 -10.52 16.10 2.29
N ARG A 450 -9.59 16.91 1.78
CA ARG A 450 -8.70 16.56 0.66
C ARG A 450 -7.22 16.47 1.05
N ALA A 451 -6.87 16.85 2.28
CA ALA A 451 -5.49 16.95 2.69
C ALA A 451 -4.80 15.59 2.75
N LEU A 452 -3.49 15.56 2.50
CA LEU A 452 -2.66 14.36 2.54
C LEU A 452 -1.58 14.55 3.61
N PRO A 453 -1.30 13.51 4.42
CA PRO A 453 -0.35 13.62 5.51
C PRO A 453 1.09 13.67 4.99
N LEU A 454 1.92 14.43 5.68
CA LEU A 454 3.38 14.53 5.51
C LEU A 454 4.03 14.54 6.90
N TRP A 455 5.27 14.09 7.00
CA TRP A 455 6.05 14.02 8.23
C TRP A 455 7.38 14.76 8.05
N PRO A 456 7.40 16.10 8.20
CA PRO A 456 8.59 16.90 7.88
C PRO A 456 9.85 16.63 8.74
N LEU A 457 9.68 15.91 9.86
CA LEU A 457 10.77 15.46 10.73
C LEU A 457 10.97 13.93 10.68
N GLY A 458 10.28 13.24 9.77
CA GLY A 458 10.09 11.79 9.80
C GLY A 458 9.00 11.36 10.78
N LEU A 459 8.73 10.06 10.85
CA LEU A 459 7.79 9.52 11.83
C LEU A 459 8.34 9.73 13.25
N PRO A 460 7.57 10.35 14.16
CA PRO A 460 8.05 10.68 15.49
C PRO A 460 8.23 9.41 16.35
N ALA A 461 9.33 9.37 17.09
CA ALA A 461 9.57 8.42 18.17
C ALA A 461 8.98 8.95 19.50
N ALA A 462 8.81 8.05 20.47
CA ALA A 462 8.18 8.38 21.76
C ALA A 462 8.94 9.48 22.54
N ASP A 463 10.26 9.48 22.45
CA ASP A 463 11.14 10.39 23.21
C ASP A 463 11.61 11.59 22.39
N ASP A 464 11.11 11.75 21.16
CA ASP A 464 11.47 12.90 20.33
C ASP A 464 10.99 14.18 20.99
N ARG A 465 11.93 15.13 21.10
CA ARG A 465 11.64 16.48 21.58
C ARG A 465 10.68 17.20 20.63
N TRP A 466 11.02 17.18 19.35
CA TRP A 466 10.25 17.85 18.31
C TRP A 466 9.37 16.86 17.59
N VAL A 467 8.07 17.14 17.56
CA VAL A 467 7.10 16.37 16.78
C VAL A 467 6.49 17.31 15.76
N ALA A 468 6.30 16.83 14.54
CA ALA A 468 5.60 17.58 13.51
C ALA A 468 4.77 16.65 12.63
N VAL A 469 3.59 17.10 12.25
CA VAL A 469 2.77 16.51 11.19
C VAL A 469 2.26 17.63 10.31
N ALA A 470 2.23 17.39 9.00
CA ALA A 470 1.70 18.34 8.05
C ALA A 470 0.62 17.72 7.19
N HIS A 471 -0.29 18.56 6.71
CA HIS A 471 -1.43 18.20 5.89
C HIS A 471 -1.45 19.09 4.66
N ASP A 472 -1.16 18.52 3.49
CA ASP A 472 -1.17 19.24 2.21
C ASP A 472 -2.52 19.10 1.52
N SER A 473 -3.27 20.20 1.43
CA SER A 473 -4.55 20.27 0.72
C SER A 473 -4.40 20.66 -0.76
N GLY A 474 -3.17 20.82 -1.24
CA GLY A 474 -2.80 21.21 -2.61
C GLY A 474 -2.67 22.72 -2.80
N ASP A 475 -3.47 23.52 -2.11
CA ASP A 475 -3.41 24.99 -2.06
C ASP A 475 -2.55 25.50 -0.90
N ALA A 476 -2.64 24.86 0.27
CA ALA A 476 -1.85 25.17 1.44
C ALA A 476 -1.29 23.90 2.09
N VAL A 477 -0.21 24.05 2.86
CA VAL A 477 0.29 23.01 3.76
C VAL A 477 0.13 23.50 5.19
N VAL A 478 -0.66 22.78 5.98
CA VAL A 478 -0.86 23.08 7.39
C VAL A 478 0.08 22.21 8.20
N VAL A 479 0.97 22.81 8.98
CA VAL A 479 1.96 22.12 9.80
C VAL A 479 1.62 22.36 11.26
N THR A 480 1.38 21.28 12.00
CA THR A 480 1.34 21.34 13.46
C THR A 480 2.69 20.90 14.01
N VAL A 481 3.30 21.73 14.86
CA VAL A 481 4.61 21.49 15.46
C VAL A 481 4.49 21.56 16.97
N TRP A 482 5.10 20.60 17.67
CA TRP A 482 5.23 20.58 19.12
C TRP A 482 6.71 20.59 19.49
N ASP A 483 7.11 21.51 20.37
CA ASP A 483 8.36 21.41 21.13
C ASP A 483 8.02 20.90 22.52
N ARG A 484 8.55 19.74 22.88
CA ARG A 484 8.36 19.10 24.19
C ARG A 484 9.47 19.42 25.19
N GLY A 485 10.45 20.25 24.81
CA GLY A 485 11.55 20.68 25.67
C GLY A 485 11.18 21.86 26.57
N ASP A 486 11.99 22.08 27.62
CA ASP A 486 11.81 23.20 28.54
C ASP A 486 12.54 24.49 28.10
N ASP A 487 13.69 24.32 27.44
CA ASP A 487 14.54 25.38 26.93
C ASP A 487 14.15 25.79 25.50
N ALA A 488 14.58 26.96 25.05
CA ALA A 488 14.44 27.36 23.64
C ALA A 488 15.13 26.34 22.71
N GLY A 489 14.62 26.19 21.49
CA GLY A 489 15.17 25.26 20.52
C GLY A 489 14.84 25.64 19.09
N THR A 490 15.48 24.95 18.15
CA THR A 490 15.24 25.13 16.73
C THR A 490 15.06 23.77 16.07
N ALA A 491 14.05 23.66 15.21
CA ALA A 491 13.81 22.49 14.38
C ALA A 491 13.81 22.86 12.89
N THR A 492 14.22 21.91 12.06
CA THR A 492 14.31 22.07 10.60
C THR A 492 13.39 21.02 9.96
N LEU A 493 12.30 21.47 9.37
CA LEU A 493 11.23 20.66 8.82
C LEU A 493 11.41 20.58 7.30
N ALA A 494 11.72 19.40 6.77
CA ALA A 494 11.91 19.19 5.34
C ALA A 494 10.58 18.88 4.67
N ILE A 495 10.25 19.59 3.59
CA ILE A 495 9.05 19.35 2.77
C ILE A 495 9.48 19.27 1.30
N PRO A 496 10.06 18.13 0.86
CA PRO A 496 10.67 18.00 -0.46
C PRO A 496 9.72 18.30 -1.63
N SER A 497 8.43 18.02 -1.45
CA SER A 497 7.38 18.32 -2.45
C SER A 497 7.21 19.81 -2.76
N LEU A 498 7.78 20.69 -1.92
CA LEU A 498 7.71 22.15 -2.05
C LEU A 498 9.05 22.80 -2.46
N VAL A 499 10.06 22.01 -2.81
CA VAL A 499 11.34 22.53 -3.30
C VAL A 499 11.12 23.48 -4.50
N GLY A 500 11.75 24.64 -4.43
CA GLY A 500 11.64 25.73 -5.41
C GLY A 500 10.35 26.55 -5.33
N ARG A 501 9.45 26.29 -4.37
CA ARG A 501 8.19 27.04 -4.22
C ARG A 501 8.33 28.20 -3.24
N ARG A 502 7.83 29.38 -3.63
CA ARG A 502 7.73 30.54 -2.75
C ARG A 502 6.40 30.48 -1.99
N LEU A 503 6.49 30.50 -0.67
CA LEU A 503 5.35 30.33 0.22
C LEU A 503 5.24 31.51 1.20
N ASP A 504 4.02 31.85 1.58
CA ASP A 504 3.75 32.70 2.74
C ASP A 504 3.54 31.81 3.96
N VAL A 505 4.33 32.06 5.01
CA VAL A 505 4.22 31.35 6.29
C VAL A 505 3.40 32.22 7.24
N ALA A 506 2.29 31.67 7.75
CA ALA A 506 1.44 32.33 8.73
C ALA A 506 1.20 31.40 9.94
N VAL A 507 1.23 31.96 11.15
CA VAL A 507 0.77 31.25 12.35
C VAL A 507 -0.76 31.32 12.36
N VAL A 508 -1.45 30.17 12.29
CA VAL A 508 -2.93 30.11 12.32
C VAL A 508 -3.48 29.83 13.70
N PHE A 509 -2.69 29.21 14.59
CA PHE A 509 -3.06 29.01 16.00
C PHE A 509 -1.87 29.27 16.93
N GLY A 510 -2.16 29.92 18.06
CA GLY A 510 -1.15 30.35 19.04
C GLY A 510 -0.59 31.74 18.77
N ARG A 511 -1.32 32.58 18.01
CA ARG A 511 -0.88 33.92 17.59
C ARG A 511 -0.79 34.92 18.74
N ALA A 512 -1.61 34.73 19.76
CA ALA A 512 -1.65 35.59 20.94
C ALA A 512 -0.61 35.21 22.01
N LEU A 513 0.11 34.11 21.79
CA LEU A 513 1.20 33.65 22.65
C LEU A 513 2.53 34.25 22.19
N ALA A 514 3.60 33.97 22.93
CA ALA A 514 4.92 34.42 22.55
C ALA A 514 5.29 33.88 21.16
N ALA A 515 5.83 34.76 20.33
CA ALA A 515 6.12 34.44 18.94
C ALA A 515 7.20 33.38 18.83
N TRP A 516 6.99 32.44 17.92
CA TRP A 516 8.03 31.56 17.41
C TRP A 516 8.62 32.16 16.16
N ASP A 517 9.91 31.95 15.95
CA ASP A 517 10.54 32.25 14.66
C ASP A 517 10.11 31.19 13.65
N ALA A 518 9.81 31.60 12.42
CA ALA A 518 9.46 30.69 11.33
C ALA A 518 9.98 31.25 10.00
N GLU A 519 10.92 30.54 9.37
CA GLU A 519 11.56 30.95 8.12
C GLU A 519 11.45 29.84 7.07
N TRP A 520 11.00 30.20 5.87
CA TRP A 520 10.90 29.28 4.73
C TRP A 520 12.06 29.47 3.75
N ASP A 521 12.84 28.41 3.56
CA ASP A 521 13.84 28.31 2.51
C ASP A 521 13.25 27.61 1.28
N ALA A 522 12.85 28.41 0.29
CA ALA A 522 12.29 27.92 -0.96
C ALA A 522 13.28 27.08 -1.77
N ALA A 523 14.59 27.34 -1.71
CA ALA A 523 15.56 26.62 -2.52
C ALA A 523 15.74 25.18 -2.03
N ARG A 524 15.69 24.98 -0.71
CA ARG A 524 15.82 23.66 -0.09
C ARG A 524 14.50 22.98 0.24
N GLY A 525 13.38 23.71 0.20
CA GLY A 525 12.08 23.19 0.61
C GLY A 525 12.04 22.92 2.12
N ILE A 526 12.60 23.82 2.92
CA ILE A 526 12.80 23.64 4.35
C ILE A 526 12.12 24.77 5.13
N LEU A 527 11.36 24.42 6.16
CA LEU A 527 10.83 25.35 7.15
C LEU A 527 11.66 25.24 8.44
N THR A 528 12.32 26.32 8.84
CA THR A 528 13.02 26.40 10.13
C THR A 528 12.12 27.09 11.14
N VAL A 529 11.90 26.45 12.29
CA VAL A 529 11.10 27.02 13.39
C VAL A 529 11.92 27.13 14.66
N GLY A 530 11.74 28.21 15.40
CA GLY A 530 12.38 28.48 16.69
C GLY A 530 11.36 28.64 17.81
N SER A 531 11.42 27.77 18.82
CA SER A 531 10.64 27.91 20.05
C SER A 531 11.35 28.81 21.04
N ILE A 532 10.59 29.31 22.02
CA ILE A 532 11.11 30.05 23.15
C ILE A 532 11.22 29.16 24.39
N ALA A 533 12.05 29.56 25.36
CA ALA A 533 12.08 28.90 26.66
C ALA A 533 10.77 29.12 27.41
N GLY A 534 10.32 28.11 28.16
CA GLY A 534 9.06 28.21 28.91
C GLY A 534 8.28 26.91 29.07
N GLY A 535 8.90 25.76 28.79
CA GLY A 535 8.21 24.47 28.83
C GLY A 535 7.63 24.06 27.48
N PRO A 536 6.94 22.89 27.45
CA PRO A 536 6.32 22.37 26.24
C PRO A 536 5.35 23.36 25.60
N SER A 537 5.47 23.56 24.29
CA SER A 537 4.69 24.51 23.52
C SER A 537 4.39 23.97 22.11
N ALA A 538 3.37 24.52 21.46
CA ALA A 538 2.98 24.10 20.12
C ALA A 538 2.42 25.24 19.29
N ARG A 539 2.59 25.16 17.97
CA ARG A 539 2.04 26.11 17.00
C ARG A 539 1.45 25.36 15.80
N VAL A 540 0.43 25.94 15.20
CA VAL A 540 -0.08 25.52 13.89
C VAL A 540 0.27 26.62 12.89
N LEU A 541 0.98 26.23 11.85
CA LEU A 541 1.46 27.09 10.78
C LEU A 541 0.75 26.72 9.48
N GLU A 542 0.44 27.72 8.66
CA GLU A 542 -0.06 27.53 7.30
C GLU A 542 0.97 28.07 6.32
N LEU A 543 1.38 27.23 5.38
CA LEU A 543 2.28 27.58 4.29
C LEU A 543 1.43 27.70 3.02
N ARG A 544 1.15 28.93 2.61
CA ARG A 544 0.30 29.22 1.45
C ARG A 544 1.15 29.41 0.21
N ARG A 545 0.79 28.74 -0.87
CA ARG A 545 1.47 28.89 -2.16
C ARG A 545 1.19 30.29 -2.72
N ARG A 546 2.25 31.08 -2.97
CA ARG A 546 2.10 32.36 -3.68
C ARG A 546 1.68 32.07 -5.12
N SER A 547 0.68 32.81 -5.60
CA SER A 547 0.19 32.71 -6.99
C SER A 547 1.18 33.31 -7.98
#